data_AF-A0A964V402-F1
#
_entry.id   AF-A0A964V402-F1
#
_cell.length_a   1.000
_cell.length_b   1.000
_cell.length_c   1.000
_cell.angle_alpha   90.00
_cell.angle_beta   90.00
_cell.angle_gamma   90.00
#
_symmetry.space_group_name_H-M   'P 1'
#
loop_
_entity.id
_entity.type
_entity.pdbx_description
1 polymer ?
#
loop_
_entity_poly.entity_id
_entity_poly.type
_entity_poly.pdbx_seq_one_letter_code
_entity_poly.pdbx_strand_id
1 'polypeptide(L)' 'MNLGFLYAQGQGVDQDLEKAYAWFYIAGQLNHPLAADNLALIAAQIDTEGQQAGLAMGLSLLEEIQAKRSLASSH' A
#
# COMPACT_ATOMS: atom_id res chain seq x y z
N MET A 1 1.34 -1.55 13.54
CA MET A 1 2.38 -2.15 12.68
C MET A 1 1.97 -1.90 11.24
N ASN A 2 2.84 -1.29 10.43
CA ASN A 2 2.48 -0.85 9.07
C ASN A 2 2.73 -1.99 8.10
N LEU A 3 1.66 -2.50 7.46
CA LEU A 3 1.73 -3.63 6.52
C LEU A 3 2.77 -3.43 5.41
N GLY A 4 2.93 -2.19 4.92
CA GLY A 4 3.97 -1.86 3.94
C GLY A 4 5.38 -2.20 4.41
N PHE A 5 5.72 -2.00 5.68
CA PHE A 5 7.03 -2.36 6.22
C PHE A 5 7.22 -3.86 6.40
N LEU A 6 6.14 -4.60 6.71
CA LEU A 6 6.23 -6.06 6.84
C LEU A 6 6.57 -6.71 5.51
N TYR A 7 5.89 -6.30 4.44
CA TYR A 7 6.21 -6.75 3.09
C TYR A 7 7.57 -6.21 2.60
N ALA A 8 7.94 -4.97 2.94
CA ALA A 8 9.24 -4.42 2.54
C ALA A 8 10.43 -5.13 3.19
N GLN A 9 10.28 -5.58 4.44
CA GLN A 9 11.38 -6.18 5.22
C GLN A 9 11.29 -7.70 5.31
N GLY A 10 10.23 -8.32 4.79
CA GLY A 10 9.98 -9.75 4.95
C GLY A 10 9.75 -10.16 6.41
N GLN A 11 9.16 -9.30 7.23
CA GLN A 11 8.94 -9.57 8.65
C GLN A 11 7.68 -10.39 8.87
N GLY A 12 7.86 -11.71 9.00
CA GLY A 12 6.75 -12.65 9.22
C GLY A 12 5.92 -12.93 7.96
N VAL A 13 6.32 -12.36 6.82
CA VAL A 13 5.83 -12.61 5.46
C VAL A 13 7.03 -12.62 4.52
N ASP A 14 6.91 -13.20 3.33
CA ASP A 14 7.96 -13.05 2.32
C ASP A 14 8.08 -11.59 1.88
N GLN A 15 9.31 -11.18 1.54
CA GLN A 15 9.55 -9.84 1.01
C GLN A 15 8.81 -9.67 -0.33
N ASP A 16 8.00 -8.63 -0.42
CA ASP A 16 7.19 -8.32 -1.59
C ASP A 16 7.08 -6.80 -1.74
N LEU A 17 7.95 -6.23 -2.58
CA LEU A 17 8.05 -4.79 -2.74
C LEU A 17 6.83 -4.20 -3.47
N GLU A 18 6.16 -4.98 -4.32
CA GLU A 18 4.94 -4.55 -5.00
C GLU A 18 3.77 -4.42 -4.02
N LYS A 19 3.62 -5.39 -3.10
CA LYS A 19 2.66 -5.27 -1.99
C LYS A 19 3.04 -4.15 -1.03
N ALA A 20 4.32 -3.97 -0.74
CA ALA A 20 4.77 -2.83 0.07
C ALA A 20 4.35 -1.50 -0.56
N TYR A 21 4.57 -1.35 -1.87
CA TYR A 21 4.15 -0.19 -2.65
C TYR A 21 2.64 0.04 -2.55
N ALA A 22 1.83 -0.99 -2.74
CA ALA A 22 0.37 -0.92 -2.60
C ALA A 22 -0.05 -0.39 -1.21
N TRP A 23 0.54 -0.92 -0.14
CA TRP A 23 0.21 -0.50 1.23
C TRP A 23 0.65 0.93 1.54
N PHE A 24 1.81 1.37 1.05
CA PHE A 24 2.23 2.77 1.21
C PHE A 24 1.39 3.74 0.38
N TYR A 25 0.96 3.34 -0.82
CA TYR A 25 0.01 4.10 -1.62
C TYR A 25 -1.30 4.31 -0.86
N ILE A 26 -1.91 3.23 -0.35
CA ILE A 26 -3.13 3.30 0.47
C ILE A 26 -2.92 4.20 1.69
N ALA A 27 -1.78 4.08 2.38
CA ALA A 27 -1.47 4.92 3.54
C ALA A 27 -1.46 6.42 3.18
N GLY A 28 -0.96 6.79 1.99
CA GLY A 28 -0.97 8.17 1.49
C GLY A 28 -2.39 8.67 1.24
N GLN A 29 -3.23 7.83 0.65
CA GLN A 29 -4.66 8.13 0.43
C GLN A 29 -5.44 8.29 1.74
N LEU A 30 -4.91 7.76 2.84
CA LEU A 30 -5.44 7.91 4.20
C LEU A 30 -4.74 9.01 5.01
N ASN A 31 -4.00 9.91 4.37
CA ASN A 31 -3.28 11.04 4.98
C ASN A 31 -2.20 10.62 6.00
N HIS A 32 -1.56 9.45 5.82
CA HIS A 32 -0.46 9.05 6.67
C HIS A 32 0.82 9.85 6.32
N PRO A 33 1.43 10.58 7.28
CA PRO A 33 2.46 11.58 7.00
C PRO A 33 3.75 11.02 6.37
N LEU A 34 4.10 9.77 6.68
CA LEU A 34 5.29 9.11 6.15
C LEU A 34 5.02 8.28 4.88
N ALA A 35 3.82 8.33 4.31
CA ALA A 35 3.48 7.46 3.18
C ALA A 35 4.25 7.84 1.91
N ALA A 36 4.37 9.13 1.60
CA ALA A 36 5.06 9.60 0.40
C ALA A 36 6.54 9.20 0.40
N ASP A 37 7.24 9.41 1.52
CA ASP A 37 8.65 9.06 1.66
C ASP A 37 8.88 7.55 1.51
N ASN A 38 8.04 6.73 2.15
CA ASN A 38 8.14 5.27 2.04
C ASN A 38 7.77 4.78 0.63
N LEU A 39 6.78 5.38 -0.02
CA LEU A 39 6.39 5.04 -1.39
C LEU A 39 7.55 5.35 -2.35
N ALA A 40 8.21 6.50 -2.21
CA ALA A 40 9.37 6.87 -3.01
C ALA A 40 10.55 5.90 -2.80
N LEU A 41 10.79 5.50 -1.54
CA LEU A 41 11.84 4.53 -1.21
C LEU A 41 11.58 3.16 -1.85
N ILE A 42 10.33 2.70 -1.87
CA ILE A 42 9.98 1.43 -2.52
C ILE A 42 10.00 1.59 -4.05
N ALA A 43 9.48 2.68 -4.60
CA ALA A 43 9.46 2.97 -6.04
C ALA A 43 10.86 2.94 -6.67
N ALA A 44 11.88 3.37 -5.92
CA ALA A 44 13.27 3.35 -6.37
C ALA A 44 13.89 1.93 -6.45
N GLN A 45 13.26 0.92 -5.85
CA GLN A 45 13.75 -0.46 -5.76
C GLN A 45 13.06 -1.42 -6.72
N ILE A 46 11.92 -1.02 -7.29
CA ILE A 46 11.14 -1.82 -8.24
C ILE A 46 11.09 -1.13 -9.59
N ASP A 47 10.98 -1.91 -10.65
CA ASP A 47 10.85 -1.37 -12.00
C ASP A 47 9.45 -0.81 -12.27
N THR A 48 9.26 -0.27 -13.47
CA THR A 48 7.98 0.34 -13.86
C THR A 48 6.83 -0.66 -13.84
N GLU A 49 7.09 -1.93 -14.17
CA GLU A 49 6.06 -2.99 -14.14
C GLU A 49 5.63 -3.27 -12.69
N GLY A 50 6.58 -3.41 -11.77
CA GLY A 50 6.29 -3.57 -10.34
C GLY A 50 5.56 -2.37 -9.75
N GLN A 51 5.89 -1.14 -10.17
CA GLN A 51 5.15 0.07 -9.75
C GLN A 51 3.70 0.04 -10.23
N GLN A 52 3.46 -0.38 -11.48
CA GLN A 52 2.11 -0.50 -12.04
C GLN A 52 1.31 -1.59 -11.33
N ALA A 53 1.91 -2.76 -11.08
CA ALA A 53 1.30 -3.86 -10.34
C ALA A 53 0.94 -3.43 -8.91
N GLY A 54 1.88 -2.82 -8.19
CA GLY A 54 1.68 -2.28 -6.84
C GLY A 54 0.59 -1.22 -6.79
N LEU A 55 0.56 -0.29 -7.75
CA LEU A 55 -0.47 0.74 -7.84
C LEU A 55 -1.85 0.13 -8.12
N ALA A 56 -1.95 -0.81 -9.06
CA ALA A 56 -3.21 -1.48 -9.39
C ALA A 56 -3.76 -2.23 -8.16
N MET A 57 -2.91 -2.98 -7.46
CA MET A 57 -3.29 -3.63 -6.19
C MET A 57 -3.76 -2.61 -5.15
N GLY A 58 -3.03 -1.51 -4.99
CA GLY A 58 -3.36 -0.45 -4.04
C GLY A 58 -4.72 0.19 -4.31
N LEU A 59 -5.03 0.47 -5.59
CA LEU A 59 -6.31 1.02 -6.02
C LEU A 59 -7.48 0.06 -5.72
N SER A 60 -7.36 -1.21 -6.12
CA SER A 60 -8.41 -2.21 -5.86
C SER A 60 -8.68 -2.40 -4.36
N LEU A 61 -7.62 -2.46 -3.55
CA LEU A 61 -7.76 -2.57 -2.09
C LEU A 61 -8.37 -1.31 -1.47
N LEU A 62 -8.03 -0.12 -1.97
CA LEU A 62 -8.58 1.13 -1.49
C LEU A 62 -10.09 1.22 -1.74
N GLU A 63 -10.54 0.82 -2.93
CA GLU A 63 -11.97 0.72 -3.26
C GLU A 63 -12.70 -0.20 -2.29
N GLU A 64 -12.15 -1.38 -1.99
CA GLU A 64 -12.74 -2.32 -1.04
C GLU A 64 -12.80 -1.73 0.39
N ILE A 65 -11.73 -1.08 0.84
CA ILE A 65 -11.66 -0.43 2.17
C ILE A 65 -12.71 0.67 2.27
N GLN A 66 -12.86 1.49 1.24
CA GLN A 66 -13.82 2.59 1.20
C GLN A 66 -15.26 2.08 1.15
N ALA A 67 -15.53 1.04 0.34
CA ALA A 67 -16.84 0.40 0.27
C ALA A 67 -17.26 -0.19 1.64
N LYS A 68 -16.34 -0.84 2.35
CA LYS A 68 -16.63 -1.35 3.70
C LYS A 68 -16.88 -0.22 4.70
N ARG A 69 -16.17 0.90 4.59
CA ARG A 69 -16.37 2.08 5.46
C ARG A 69 -17.71 2.76 5.22
N SER A 70 -18.14 2.92 3.96
CA SER A 70 -19.42 3.54 3.65
C SER A 70 -20.60 2.72 4.20
N LEU A 71 -20.52 1.39 4.08
CA LEU A 71 -21.49 0.47 4.67
C LEU A 71 -21.51 0.57 6.21
N ALA A 72 -20.34 0.67 6.85
CA ALA A 72 -20.24 0.79 8.30
C ALA A 72 -20.77 2.13 8.86
N SER A 73 -20.76 3.20 8.06
CA SER A 73 -21.26 4.53 8.45
C SER A 73 -22.78 4.71 8.31
N SER A 74 -23.48 3.66 7.87
CA SER A 74 -24.94 3.67 7.65
C SER A 74 -25.76 3.13 8.85
N HIS A 75 -25.16 3.04 10.04
CA HIS A 75 -25.78 2.64 11.32
C HIS A 75 -25.52 3.69 12.40
#